data_AF-A0A3D0RIF4-F1
#
_entry.id   AF-A0A3D0RIF4-F1
#
_cell.length_a   1.000
_cell.length_b   1.000
_cell.length_c   1.000
_cell.angle_alpha   90.00
_cell.angle_beta   90.00
_cell.angle_gamma   90.00
#
_symmetry.space_group_name_H-M   'P 1'
#
loop_
_entity.id
_entity.type
_entity.pdbx_description
1 polymer ?
#
loop_
_entity_poly.entity_id
_entity_poly.type
_entity_poly.pdbx_seq_one_letter_code
_entity_poly.pdbx_strand_id
1 'polypeptide(L)'
;TKSNNAALAQILTKNYNAADITLKAIKNPDALTYYLMAVVGSRTNNFNDVMTNLRSAITMDKTMATRALNDLEFAKYRTNQDFMTLLR
;
A
#
# COMPACT_ATOMS: atom_id res chain seq x y z
N THR A 1 0.51 4.85 -20.26
CA THR A 1 -0.50 5.39 -19.31
C THR A 1 -0.10 4.96 -17.91
N LYS A 2 -0.06 5.89 -16.93
CA LYS A 2 0.24 5.55 -15.53
C LYS A 2 -1.06 5.05 -14.89
N SER A 3 -1.04 3.87 -14.27
CA SER A 3 -2.22 3.24 -13.68
C SER A 3 -1.84 2.29 -12.56
N ASN A 4 -2.81 1.97 -11.70
CA ASN A 4 -2.66 0.96 -10.65
C ASN A 4 -2.24 -0.41 -11.23
N ASN A 5 -2.77 -0.79 -12.39
CA ASN A 5 -2.41 -2.04 -13.07
C ASN A 5 -0.94 -2.06 -13.52
N ALA A 6 -0.43 -0.94 -14.04
CA ALA A 6 0.97 -0.83 -14.44
C ALA A 6 1.90 -0.92 -13.21
N ALA A 7 1.55 -0.24 -12.13
CA ALA A 7 2.29 -0.32 -10.87
C ALA A 7 2.26 -1.72 -10.27
N LEU A 8 1.10 -2.40 -10.29
CA LEU A 8 0.98 -3.77 -9.82
C LEU A 8 1.90 -4.72 -10.59
N ALA A 9 1.94 -4.63 -11.92
CA ALA A 9 2.86 -5.42 -12.74
C ALA A 9 4.35 -5.16 -12.37
N GLN A 10 4.68 -3.91 -12.04
CA GLN A 10 6.02 -3.54 -11.57
C GLN A 10 6.33 -4.13 -10.18
N ILE A 11 5.38 -4.12 -9.25
CA ILE A 11 5.51 -4.76 -7.93
C ILE A 11 5.75 -6.27 -8.10
N LEU A 12 4.98 -6.93 -8.97
CA LEU A 12 5.09 -8.37 -9.22
C LEU A 12 6.44 -8.76 -9.86
N THR A 13 7.01 -7.87 -10.67
CA THR A 13 8.36 -8.02 -11.23
C THR A 13 9.46 -7.51 -10.30
N LYS A 14 9.13 -7.18 -9.04
CA LYS A 14 10.02 -6.65 -7.99
C LYS A 14 10.66 -5.30 -8.33
N ASN A 15 10.13 -4.59 -9.32
CA ASN A 15 10.56 -3.25 -9.69
C ASN A 15 9.84 -2.19 -8.85
N TYR A 16 10.12 -2.18 -7.55
CA TYR A 16 9.45 -1.31 -6.58
C TYR A 16 9.69 0.17 -6.83
N ASN A 17 10.88 0.54 -7.31
CA ASN A 17 11.19 1.93 -7.66
C ASN A 17 10.31 2.43 -8.83
N ALA A 18 10.15 1.61 -9.88
CA ALA A 18 9.26 1.98 -10.99
C ALA A 18 7.79 2.01 -10.56
N ALA A 19 7.37 1.10 -9.67
CA ALA A 19 6.03 1.08 -9.10
C ALA A 19 5.74 2.36 -8.32
N ASP A 20 6.65 2.78 -7.43
CA ASP A 20 6.51 4.01 -6.65
C ASP A 20 6.36 5.25 -7.56
N ILE A 21 7.25 5.39 -8.55
CA ILE A 21 7.16 6.48 -9.54
C ILE A 21 5.84 6.44 -10.31
N THR A 22 5.37 5.24 -10.65
CA THR A 22 4.13 5.07 -11.42
C THR A 22 2.90 5.43 -10.59
N LEU A 23 2.84 5.02 -9.31
CA LEU A 23 1.75 5.32 -8.39
C LEU A 23 1.70 6.81 -8.06
N LYS A 24 2.84 7.45 -7.78
CA LYS A 24 2.93 8.90 -7.53
C LYS A 24 2.55 9.76 -8.75
N ALA A 25 2.64 9.19 -9.95
CA ALA A 25 2.25 9.87 -11.19
C ALA A 25 0.76 9.69 -11.56
N ILE A 26 -0.04 9.01 -10.75
CA ILE A 26 -1.48 8.87 -10.98
C ILE A 26 -2.16 10.19 -10.61
N LYS A 27 -2.85 10.80 -11.58
CA LYS A 27 -3.47 12.13 -11.43
C LYS A 27 -4.57 12.16 -10.35
N ASN A 28 -5.36 11.10 -10.29
CA ASN A 28 -6.45 10.95 -9.33
C ASN A 28 -6.21 9.65 -8.54
N PRO A 29 -5.39 9.68 -7.48
CA PRO A 29 -5.11 8.50 -6.69
C PRO A 29 -6.37 8.06 -5.94
N ASP A 30 -6.67 6.78 -6.01
CA ASP A 30 -7.78 6.15 -5.29
C ASP A 30 -7.26 5.34 -4.10
N ALA A 31 -8.18 4.73 -3.34
CA ALA A 31 -7.84 3.88 -2.21
C ALA A 31 -6.84 2.76 -2.60
N LEU A 32 -6.99 2.20 -3.81
CA LEU A 32 -6.12 1.16 -4.33
C LEU A 32 -4.71 1.69 -4.64
N THR A 33 -4.58 2.91 -5.17
CA THR A 33 -3.28 3.56 -5.40
C THR A 33 -2.49 3.64 -4.10
N TYR A 34 -3.10 4.17 -3.04
CA TYR A 34 -2.45 4.25 -1.73
C TYR A 34 -2.19 2.87 -1.13
N TYR A 35 -3.10 1.91 -1.30
CA TYR A 35 -2.86 0.54 -0.86
C TYR A 35 -1.62 -0.08 -1.52
N LEU A 36 -1.47 0.08 -2.84
CA LEU A 36 -0.30 -0.41 -3.57
C LEU A 36 0.99 0.31 -3.14
N MET A 37 0.92 1.60 -2.82
CA MET A 37 2.07 2.33 -2.25
C MET A 37 2.48 1.78 -0.88
N ALA A 38 1.51 1.38 -0.05
CA ALA A 38 1.81 0.70 1.20
C ALA A 38 2.46 -0.67 0.99
N VAL A 39 2.00 -1.44 -0.01
CA VAL A 39 2.65 -2.72 -0.38
C VAL A 39 4.10 -2.49 -0.81
N VAL A 40 4.35 -1.46 -1.63
CA VAL A 40 5.72 -1.05 -2.00
C VAL A 40 6.55 -0.74 -0.75
N GLY A 41 6.02 0.09 0.16
CA GLY A 41 6.68 0.39 1.44
C GLY A 41 6.99 -0.86 2.26
N SER A 42 6.07 -1.83 2.33
CA SER A 42 6.30 -3.09 3.05
C SER A 42 7.45 -3.88 2.42
N ARG A 43 7.46 -4.00 1.09
CA ARG A 43 8.48 -4.73 0.32
C ARG A 43 9.85 -4.08 0.37
N THR A 44 9.92 -2.76 0.55
CA THR A 44 11.17 -2.01 0.74
C THR A 44 11.55 -1.80 2.21
N ASN A 45 10.81 -2.44 3.13
CA ASN A 45 10.98 -2.30 4.59
C ASN A 45 10.83 -0.86 5.12
N ASN A 46 10.10 0.00 4.40
CA ASN A 46 9.74 1.33 4.86
C ASN A 46 8.38 1.30 5.60
N PHE A 47 8.42 1.05 6.90
CA PHE A 47 7.21 0.99 7.73
C PHE A 47 6.45 2.32 7.81
N ASN A 48 7.15 3.45 7.74
CA ASN A 48 6.52 4.77 7.76
C ASN A 48 5.63 4.98 6.51
N ASP A 49 6.12 4.54 5.35
CA ASP A 49 5.33 4.57 4.11
C ASP A 49 4.14 3.61 4.18
N VAL A 50 4.31 2.43 4.78
CA VAL A 50 3.19 1.49 5.01
C VAL A 50 2.07 2.19 5.80
N MET A 51 2.40 2.78 6.94
CA MET A 51 1.42 3.40 7.82
C MET A 51 0.73 4.62 7.19
N THR A 52 1.50 5.48 6.54
CA THR A 52 0.99 6.72 5.92
C THR A 52 0.06 6.39 4.75
N ASN A 53 0.45 5.44 3.91
CA ASN A 53 -0.33 5.07 2.74
C ASN A 53 -1.55 4.21 3.11
N LEU A 54 -1.44 3.27 4.06
CA LEU A 54 -2.61 2.52 4.53
C LEU A 54 -3.66 3.43 5.17
N ARG A 55 -3.24 4.43 5.95
CA ARG A 55 -4.18 5.41 6.52
C ARG A 55 -4.94 6.15 5.43
N SER A 56 -4.26 6.57 4.38
CA SER A 56 -4.88 7.24 3.23
C SER A 56 -5.85 6.30 2.50
N ALA A 57 -5.44 5.04 2.27
CA ALA A 57 -6.27 4.03 1.64
C ALA A 57 -7.56 3.75 2.43
N ILE A 58 -7.45 3.56 3.75
CA ILE A 58 -8.59 3.27 4.65
C ILE A 58 -9.53 4.46 4.77
N THR A 59 -8.98 5.68 4.75
CA THR A 59 -9.79 6.91 4.76
C THR A 59 -10.67 7.02 3.51
N MET A 60 -10.13 6.61 2.36
CA MET A 60 -10.88 6.60 1.09
C MET A 60 -11.84 5.41 0.97
N ASP A 61 -11.42 4.23 1.42
CA ASP A 61 -12.23 3.01 1.41
C ASP A 61 -11.89 2.16 2.65
N LYS A 62 -12.85 2.11 3.59
CA LYS A 62 -12.71 1.36 4.84
C LYS A 62 -12.51 -0.14 4.62
N THR A 63 -12.93 -0.70 3.48
CA THR A 63 -12.72 -2.13 3.19
C THR A 63 -11.23 -2.47 3.04
N MET A 64 -10.38 -1.47 2.78
CA MET A 64 -8.92 -1.63 2.73
C MET A 64 -8.33 -2.06 4.08
N ALA A 65 -8.98 -1.72 5.22
CA ALA A 65 -8.51 -2.18 6.53
C ALA A 65 -8.65 -3.71 6.65
N THR A 66 -9.80 -4.24 6.26
CA THR A 66 -10.05 -5.69 6.24
C THR A 66 -9.13 -6.40 5.24
N ARG A 67 -8.87 -5.77 4.09
CA ARG A 67 -7.92 -6.29 3.11
C ARG A 67 -6.50 -6.35 3.68
N ALA A 68 -6.02 -5.26 4.28
CA ALA A 68 -4.69 -5.17 4.87
C ALA A 68 -4.49 -6.16 6.03
N LEU A 69 -5.56 -6.42 6.81
CA LEU A 69 -5.53 -7.41 7.90
C LEU A 69 -5.24 -8.82 7.38
N ASN A 70 -5.81 -9.19 6.22
CA ASN A 70 -5.67 -10.51 5.64
C ASN A 70 -4.47 -10.65 4.68
N ASP A 71 -3.92 -9.52 4.22
CA ASP A 71 -2.81 -9.51 3.27
C ASP A 71 -1.51 -10.07 3.89
N LEU A 72 -0.82 -10.92 3.13
CA LEU A 72 0.47 -11.48 3.50
C LEU A 72 1.58 -10.44 3.46
N GLU A 73 1.42 -9.40 2.64
CA GLU A 73 2.36 -8.27 2.55
C GLU A 73 2.53 -7.55 3.88
N PHE A 74 1.50 -7.56 4.73
CA PHE A 74 1.51 -6.89 6.02
C PHE A 74 1.53 -7.86 7.20
N ALA A 75 1.66 -9.17 6.96
CA ALA A 75 1.65 -10.18 8.01
C ALA A 75 2.70 -9.91 9.10
N LYS A 76 3.88 -9.41 8.72
CA LYS A 76 4.97 -9.05 9.65
C LYS A 76 4.64 -7.89 10.60
N TYR A 77 3.62 -7.09 10.30
CA TYR A 77 3.22 -5.93 11.11
C TYR A 77 2.05 -6.23 12.06
N ARG A 78 1.45 -7.41 12.01
CA ARG A 78 0.26 -7.75 12.84
C ARG A 78 0.56 -7.79 14.34
N THR A 79 1.83 -7.89 14.74
CA THR A 79 2.26 -7.79 16.14
C THR A 79 2.54 -6.35 16.58
N ASN A 80 2.60 -5.40 15.63
CA ASN A 80 2.82 -3.99 15.91
C ASN A 80 1.49 -3.33 16.32
N GLN A 81 1.47 -2.70 17.49
CA GLN A 81 0.26 -2.11 18.05
C GLN A 81 -0.24 -0.91 17.22
N ASP A 82 0.65 -0.11 16.64
CA ASP A 82 0.27 1.05 15.83
C ASP A 82 -0.43 0.59 14.54
N PHE A 83 0.15 -0.44 13.90
CA PHE A 83 -0.45 -1.06 12.72
C PHE A 83 -1.83 -1.64 13.04
N MET A 84 -1.96 -2.40 14.13
CA MET A 84 -3.25 -2.96 14.53
C MET A 84 -4.27 -1.89 14.92
N THR A 85 -3.82 -0.77 15.48
CA THR A 85 -4.70 0.36 15.82
C THR A 85 -5.21 1.05 14.57
N LEU A 86 -4.40 1.11 13.51
CA LEU A 86 -4.82 1.69 12.22
C LEU A 86 -5.91 0.86 11.52
N LEU A 87 -5.93 -0.46 11.73
CA LEU A 87 -6.88 -1.37 11.07
C LEU A 87 -8.22 -1.54 11.82
N ARG A 88 -8.34 -0.97 13.02
CA ARG A 88 -9.57 -0.99 13.83
C ARG A 88 -10.48 0.16 13.44
#